data_AF-A0A3N5TYS3-F1
#
_entry.id   AF-A0A3N5TYS3-F1
#
_cell.length_a   1.000
_cell.length_b   1.000
_cell.length_c   1.000
_cell.angle_alpha   90.00
_cell.angle_beta   90.00
_cell.angle_gamma   90.00
#
_symmetry.space_group_name_H-M   'P 1'
#
loop_
_entity.id
_entity.type
_entity.pdbx_description
1 polymer ?
#
loop_
_entity_poly.entity_id
_entity_poly.type
_entity_poly.pdbx_seq_one_letter_code
_entity_poly.pdbx_strand_id
1 'polypeptide(L)'
;MITFKLNGQTVQGEKGQYILQVAEKFGVAIPTLCHHKALEPAGMCRLCTVEVFDGRRTRYVTSCNYPIWEGMEVKTDTEILRDGRKLIVEMLLARCPESKAVQTLAGEHGIDKPRFRT
;
A
#
# COMPACT_ATOMS: atom_id res chain seq x y z
N MET A 1 23.59 -1.10 -4.22
CA MET A 1 22.40 -1.39 -3.38
C MET A 1 21.94 -0.09 -2.76
N ILE A 2 20.63 0.11 -2.64
CA ILE A 2 20.02 1.29 -2.02
C ILE A 2 19.59 0.90 -0.62
N THR A 3 20.03 1.66 0.38
CA THR A 3 19.70 1.43 1.79
C THR A 3 18.67 2.46 2.25
N PHE A 4 17.61 2.00 2.90
CA PHE A 4 16.54 2.85 3.44
C PHE A 4 15.89 2.20 4.67
N LYS A 5 15.02 2.94 5.38
CA LYS A 5 14.28 2.39 6.52
C LYS A 5 12.87 1.98 6.13
N LEU A 6 12.46 0.78 6.51
CA LEU A 6 11.10 0.27 6.37
C LEU A 6 10.58 -0.11 7.75
N ASN A 7 9.56 0.59 8.25
CA ASN A 7 9.01 0.42 9.60
C ASN A 7 10.09 0.47 10.71
N GLY A 8 11.11 1.31 10.54
CA GLY A 8 12.25 1.42 11.46
C GLY A 8 13.37 0.40 11.23
N GLN A 9 13.16 -0.64 10.43
CA GLN A 9 14.19 -1.61 10.05
C GLN A 9 15.02 -1.09 8.87
N THR A 10 16.34 -1.18 8.96
CA THR A 10 17.23 -0.90 7.82
C THR A 10 17.16 -2.05 6.82
N VAL A 11 16.75 -1.74 5.59
CA VAL A 11 16.58 -2.70 4.50
C VAL A 11 17.37 -2.27 3.26
N GLN A 12 17.61 -3.22 2.36
CA GLN A 12 18.40 -2.98 1.16
C GLN A 12 17.71 -3.54 -0.09
N GLY A 13 17.66 -2.72 -1.13
CA GLY A 13 17.10 -3.08 -2.43
C GLY A 13 18.03 -2.74 -3.59
N GLU A 14 17.65 -3.18 -4.78
CA GLU A 14 18.34 -2.88 -6.02
C GLU A 14 17.82 -1.60 -6.67
N LYS A 15 18.69 -0.90 -7.41
CA LYS A 15 18.28 0.29 -8.14
C LYS A 15 17.21 -0.08 -9.17
N GLY A 16 16.10 0.66 -9.17
CA GLY A 16 14.95 0.40 -10.04
C GLY A 16 13.85 -0.44 -9.39
N GLN A 17 14.07 -1.00 -8.20
CA GLN A 17 13.01 -1.65 -7.44
C GLN A 17 12.02 -0.63 -6.86
N TYR A 18 10.78 -1.08 -6.68
CA TYR A 18 9.72 -0.33 -6.00
C TYR A 18 9.63 -0.70 -4.52
N ILE A 19 9.05 0.19 -3.72
CA ILE A 19 8.84 -0.02 -2.28
C ILE A 19 8.14 -1.37 -2.01
N LEU A 20 7.09 -1.69 -2.78
CA LEU A 20 6.32 -2.93 -2.59
C LEU A 20 7.19 -4.18 -2.76
N GLN A 21 8.06 -4.20 -3.77
CA GLN A 21 8.93 -5.35 -4.05
C GLN A 21 9.93 -5.57 -2.92
N VAL A 22 10.50 -4.50 -2.39
CA VAL A 22 11.41 -4.59 -1.24
C VAL A 22 10.64 -4.99 0.02
N ALA A 23 9.46 -4.41 0.25
CA ALA A 23 8.62 -4.77 1.40
C ALA A 23 8.29 -6.27 1.42
N GLU A 24 7.89 -6.85 0.29
CA GLU A 24 7.64 -8.30 0.16
C GLU A 24 8.89 -9.12 0.49
N LYS A 25 10.07 -8.73 -0.02
CA LYS A 25 11.35 -9.42 0.25
C LYS A 25 11.71 -9.47 1.73
N PHE A 26 11.33 -8.44 2.49
CA PHE A 26 11.60 -8.33 3.93
C PHE A 26 10.40 -8.77 4.79
N GLY A 27 9.38 -9.41 4.21
CA GLY A 27 8.23 -9.96 4.95
C GLY A 27 7.22 -8.92 5.42
N VAL A 28 7.27 -7.69 4.89
CA VAL A 28 6.30 -6.64 5.18
C VAL A 28 5.17 -6.71 4.16
N ALA A 29 4.00 -7.18 4.61
CA ALA A 29 2.81 -7.24 3.78
C ALA A 29 2.20 -5.83 3.60
N ILE A 30 2.00 -5.42 2.34
CA ILE A 30 1.27 -4.21 1.99
C ILE A 30 0.07 -4.63 1.14
N PRO A 31 -1.18 -4.24 1.50
CA PRO A 31 -2.35 -4.68 0.76
C PRO A 31 -2.38 -4.11 -0.66
N THR A 32 -2.71 -4.96 -1.62
CA THR A 32 -2.84 -4.60 -3.04
C THR A 32 -4.04 -5.29 -3.65
N LEU A 33 -4.74 -4.62 -4.58
CA LEU A 33 -5.82 -5.23 -5.36
C LEU A 33 -5.48 -5.29 -6.86
N CYS A 34 -4.90 -4.23 -7.41
CA CYS A 34 -4.58 -4.15 -8.84
C CYS A 34 -3.14 -4.55 -9.20
N HIS A 35 -2.32 -4.94 -8.21
CA HIS A 35 -0.93 -5.30 -8.47
C HIS A 35 -0.83 -6.77 -8.86
N HIS A 36 -0.02 -7.06 -9.88
CA HIS A 36 0.31 -8.42 -10.28
C HIS A 36 1.76 -8.45 -10.79
N LYS A 37 2.54 -9.45 -10.39
CA LYS A 37 3.99 -9.53 -10.68
C LYS A 37 4.33 -9.61 -12.17
N ALA A 38 3.41 -10.15 -12.97
CA ALA A 38 3.56 -10.26 -14.43
C ALA A 38 3.10 -9.02 -15.21
N LEU A 39 2.57 -7.99 -14.53
CA LEU A 39 2.04 -6.79 -15.16
C LEU A 39 2.83 -5.55 -14.73
N GLU A 40 2.77 -4.51 -15.56
CA GLU A 40 3.31 -3.21 -15.19
C GLU A 40 2.54 -2.60 -14.01
N PRO A 41 3.22 -1.90 -13.08
CA PRO A 41 2.55 -1.28 -11.94
C PRO A 41 1.56 -0.17 -12.31
N ALA A 42 0.26 -0.48 -12.18
CA ALA A 42 -0.79 0.46 -12.56
C ALA A 42 -1.08 1.56 -11.52
N GLY A 43 -0.90 1.28 -10.22
CA GLY A 43 -1.20 2.25 -9.15
C GLY A 43 -2.68 2.64 -8.98
N MET A 44 -3.62 1.97 -9.65
CA MET A 44 -5.03 2.39 -9.71
C MET A 44 -5.82 2.19 -8.40
N CYS A 45 -5.66 1.06 -7.72
CA CYS A 45 -6.50 0.74 -6.55
C CYS A 45 -6.16 1.56 -5.28
N ARG A 46 -5.00 2.21 -5.25
CA ARG A 46 -4.47 3.01 -4.12
C ARG A 46 -4.37 2.34 -2.74
N LEU A 47 -4.75 1.06 -2.57
CA LEU A 47 -4.61 0.32 -1.29
C LEU A 47 -3.17 0.23 -0.79
N CYS A 48 -2.22 0.17 -1.72
CA CYS A 48 -0.80 0.06 -1.44
C CYS A 48 -0.15 1.38 -0.97
N THR A 49 -0.97 2.35 -0.54
CA THR A 49 -0.46 3.64 -0.05
C THR A 49 0.37 3.44 1.22
N VAL A 50 1.51 4.10 1.24
CA VAL A 50 2.47 4.13 2.36
C VAL A 50 2.91 5.56 2.61
N GLU A 51 3.38 5.80 3.83
CA GLU A 51 4.02 7.05 4.20
C GLU A 51 5.51 6.98 3.88
N VAL A 52 6.02 8.00 3.20
CA VAL A 52 7.44 8.17 2.90
C VAL A 52 7.88 9.51 3.47
N PHE A 53 8.83 9.47 4.39
CA PHE A 53 9.51 10.64 4.91
C PHE A 53 10.82 10.84 4.15
N ASP A 54 11.01 12.06 3.62
CA ASP A 54 12.18 12.39 2.81
C ASP A 54 13.28 13.19 3.53
N GLY A 55 13.25 13.22 4.86
CA GLY A 55 14.12 14.05 5.68
C GLY A 55 13.57 15.46 5.92
N ARG A 56 12.58 15.91 5.14
CA ARG A 56 11.95 17.23 5.31
C ARG A 56 10.45 17.16 5.49
N ARG A 57 9.77 16.28 4.75
CA ARG A 57 8.31 16.14 4.80
C ARG A 57 7.89 14.69 4.62
N THR A 58 6.69 14.40 5.12
CA THR A 58 6.00 13.13 4.89
C THR A 58 5.10 13.25 3.66
N ARG A 59 5.16 12.26 2.78
CA ARG A 59 4.30 12.14 1.59
C ARG A 59 3.62 10.78 1.58
N TYR A 60 2.40 10.74 1.04
CA TYR A 60 1.67 9.48 0.82
C TYR A 60 1.83 9.05 -0.63
N VAL A 61 2.39 7.87 -0.85
CA VAL A 61 2.73 7.38 -2.20
C VAL A 61 2.25 5.94 -2.39
N THR A 62 2.03 5.53 -3.63
CA THR A 62 1.76 4.14 -4.02
C THR A 62 3.04 3.30 -3.93
N SER A 63 3.11 2.34 -3.01
CA SER A 63 4.31 1.48 -2.92
C SER A 63 4.57 0.62 -4.16
N CYS A 64 3.53 0.28 -4.94
CA CYS A 64 3.66 -0.60 -6.10
C CYS A 64 4.46 -0.02 -7.28
N ASN A 65 4.56 1.30 -7.41
CA ASN A 65 5.24 1.98 -8.53
C ASN A 65 6.18 3.11 -8.08
N TYR A 66 6.38 3.28 -6.77
CA TYR A 66 7.26 4.32 -6.25
C TYR A 66 8.68 3.76 -6.04
N PRO A 67 9.69 4.29 -6.75
CA PRO A 67 11.04 3.75 -6.73
C PRO A 67 11.72 3.99 -5.38
N ILE A 68 12.56 3.04 -4.95
CA ILE A 68 13.37 3.20 -3.76
C ILE A 68 14.53 4.16 -4.00
N TRP A 69 14.91 4.92 -2.97
CA TRP A 69 16.07 5.82 -3.00
C TRP A 69 16.69 5.94 -1.60
N GLU A 70 17.94 6.40 -1.53
CA GLU A 70 18.76 6.30 -0.33
C GLU A 70 18.34 7.29 0.76
N GLY A 71 18.20 6.79 1.99
CA GLY A 71 17.87 7.63 3.14
C GLY A 71 16.38 7.94 3.30
N MET A 72 15.49 7.35 2.48
CA MET A 72 14.05 7.45 2.72
C MET A 72 13.62 6.62 3.94
N GLU A 73 12.56 7.05 4.61
CA GLU A 73 11.93 6.26 5.67
C GLU A 73 10.48 5.96 5.30
N VAL A 74 10.12 4.69 5.30
CA VAL A 74 8.80 4.20 4.90
C VAL A 74 8.06 3.66 6.12
N LYS A 75 6.82 4.10 6.32
CA LYS A 75 5.88 3.47 7.26
C LYS A 75 4.72 2.88 6.49
N THR A 76 4.41 1.62 6.76
CA THR A 76 3.38 0.87 6.03
C THR A 76 2.08 0.70 6.81
N ASP A 77 2.10 0.98 8.11
CA ASP A 77 1.00 0.71 9.02
C ASP A 77 0.86 1.81 10.10
N THR A 78 0.27 2.93 9.72
CA THR A 78 -0.11 4.03 10.62
C THR A 78 -1.62 4.15 10.68
N GLU A 79 -2.15 4.84 11.68
CA GLU A 79 -3.59 5.10 11.82
C GLU A 79 -4.18 5.75 10.56
N ILE A 80 -3.50 6.77 10.02
CA ILE A 80 -3.92 7.48 8.81
C ILE A 80 -3.97 6.53 7.59
N LEU A 81 -2.99 5.63 7.46
CA LEU A 81 -2.99 4.64 6.39
C LEU A 81 -4.10 3.61 6.55
N ARG A 82 -4.39 3.15 7.78
CA ARG A 82 -5.48 2.22 8.07
C ARG A 82 -6.84 2.83 7.72
N ASP A 83 -7.07 4.08 8.12
CA ASP A 83 -8.31 4.79 7.84
C ASP A 83 -8.48 5.07 6.35
N GLY A 84 -7.41 5.49 5.67
CA GLY A 84 -7.41 5.68 4.22
C GLY A 84 -7.70 4.38 3.46
N ARG A 85 -7.13 3.26 3.89
CA ARG A 85 -7.43 1.94 3.31
C ARG A 85 -8.87 1.53 3.54
N LYS A 86 -9.39 1.68 4.77
CA LYS A 86 -10.81 1.40 5.08
C LYS A 86 -11.73 2.20 4.17
N LEU A 87 -11.48 3.50 4.01
CA LEU A 87 -12.28 4.37 3.13
C LEU A 87 -12.28 3.85 1.67
N ILE A 88 -11.11 3.49 1.13
CA ILE A 88 -11.00 2.92 -0.22
C ILE A 88 -11.83 1.64 -0.34
N VAL A 89 -11.73 0.75 0.64
CA VAL A 89 -12.41 -0.55 0.63
C VAL A 89 -13.93 -0.38 0.75
N GLU A 90 -14.39 0.53 1.58
CA GLU A 90 -15.82 0.88 1.67
C GLU A 90 -16.36 1.41 0.35
N MET A 91 -15.62 2.28 -0.35
CA MET A 91 -16.02 2.78 -1.67
C MET A 91 -16.06 1.65 -2.71
N LEU A 92 -15.08 0.75 -2.68
CA LEU A 92 -15.06 -0.42 -3.56
C LEU A 92 -16.25 -1.35 -3.28
N LEU A 93 -16.57 -1.59 -2.01
CA LEU A 93 -17.69 -2.43 -1.60
C LEU A 93 -19.05 -1.80 -1.97
N ALA A 94 -19.19 -0.48 -1.83
CA ALA A 94 -20.39 0.23 -2.27
C ALA A 94 -20.61 0.08 -3.78
N ARG A 95 -19.52 0.20 -4.56
CA ARG A 95 -19.57 0.15 -6.03
C ARG A 95 -19.78 -1.27 -6.58
N CYS A 96 -19.18 -2.27 -5.94
CA CYS A 96 -19.13 -3.65 -6.41
C CYS A 96 -19.51 -4.65 -5.30
N PRO A 97 -20.74 -4.58 -4.75
CA PRO A 97 -21.13 -5.33 -3.54
C PRO A 97 -21.10 -6.85 -3.72
N GLU A 98 -21.34 -7.35 -4.92
CA GLU A 98 -21.38 -8.79 -5.23
C GLU A 98 -19.99 -9.41 -5.49
N SER A 99 -18.92 -8.59 -5.52
CA SER A 99 -17.58 -9.10 -5.78
C SER A 99 -17.00 -9.78 -4.54
N LYS A 100 -16.84 -11.11 -4.59
CA LYS A 100 -16.23 -11.90 -3.51
C LYS A 100 -14.85 -11.38 -3.10
N ALA A 101 -14.03 -10.97 -4.06
CA ALA A 101 -12.69 -10.43 -3.78
C ALA A 101 -12.77 -9.13 -2.95
N VAL A 102 -13.76 -8.27 -3.23
CA VAL A 102 -13.98 -7.03 -2.48
C VAL A 102 -14.60 -7.34 -1.11
N GLN A 103 -15.49 -8.32 -0.99
CA GLN A 103 -16.04 -8.77 0.28
C GLN A 103 -14.96 -9.35 1.20
N THR A 104 -14.03 -10.17 0.67
CA THR A 104 -12.89 -10.69 1.44
C THR A 104 -12.01 -9.54 1.94
N LEU A 105 -11.66 -8.60 1.05
CA LEU A 105 -10.86 -7.43 1.41
C LEU A 105 -11.57 -6.54 2.46
N ALA A 106 -12.89 -6.40 2.36
CA ALA A 106 -13.70 -5.70 3.37
C ALA A 106 -13.63 -6.39 4.74
N GLY A 107 -13.73 -7.72 4.77
CA GLY A 107 -13.58 -8.51 5.99
C GLY A 107 -12.21 -8.34 6.65
N GLU A 108 -11.12 -8.36 5.87
CA GLU A 108 -9.75 -8.11 6.35
C GLU A 108 -9.57 -6.73 7.01
N HIS A 109 -10.41 -5.77 6.63
CA HIS A 109 -10.41 -4.41 7.15
C HIS A 109 -11.53 -4.13 8.17
N GLY A 110 -12.28 -5.16 8.58
CA GLY A 110 -13.35 -5.06 9.58
C GLY A 110 -14.56 -4.27 9.10
N ILE A 111 -14.89 -4.35 7.81
CA ILE A 111 -16.00 -3.63 7.20
C ILE A 111 -17.13 -4.61 6.88
N ASP A 112 -18.22 -4.53 7.64
CA ASP A 112 -19.42 -5.35 7.39
C ASP A 112 -20.35 -4.74 6.33
N LYS A 113 -20.47 -3.40 6.33
CA LYS A 113 -21.34 -2.66 5.40
C LYS A 113 -20.69 -1.33 5.03
N PRO A 114 -20.76 -0.91 3.75
CA PRO A 114 -20.22 0.37 3.36
C PRO A 114 -21.09 1.51 3.91
N ARG A 115 -20.44 2.61 4.32
CA ARG A 115 -21.11 3.86 4.71
C ARG A 115 -21.77 4.56 3.52
N PHE A 116 -21.27 4.30 2.32
CA PHE A 116 -21.69 4.94 1.08
C PHE A 116 -22.67 4.05 0.31
N ARG A 117 -23.59 4.69 -0.42
CA ARG A 117 -24.45 4.05 -1.43
C ARG A 117 -24.13 4.68 -2.78
N THR A 118 -23.90 3.85 -3.80
CA THR A 118 -23.67 4.28 -5.18
C THR A 118 -24.79 3.82 -6.09
#